data_AF-A0A7S4W5S5-F1
#
_entry.id   AF-A0A7S4W5S5-F1
#
_cell.length_a   1.000
_cell.length_b   1.000
_cell.length_c   1.000
_cell.angle_alpha   90.00
_cell.angle_beta   90.00
_cell.angle_gamma   90.00
#
_symmetry.space_group_name_H-M   'P 1'
#
loop_
_entity.id
_entity.type
_entity.pdbx_description
1 polymer ?
#
loop_
_entity_poly.entity_id
_entity_poly.type
_entity_poly.pdbx_seq_one_letter_code
_entity_poly.pdbx_strand_id
1 'polypeptide(L)'
;SASLEARAAELDRACGLARRALRQDLSAEGAWPGERAPGDRCDLSDGEDDLLDRLGGEAHQAYQTELGQLNDQVSGELTGLEGELVELRRRCRGWDEHAHLRFTCIKQQFRARRDLLLDRLGLEFPHLSREQLREHEALCDAMRFATERQAAAFRQWRRERLALLRRHAAQLETRLSAEDAAAARRRERLGQRERQRQLHGRLEAERVRASARRDERQRAEEQLRREQEAAEAERALSRRRRAQALQGLCQEHAERRREEQLLLQGERAEAERRAAAERAARAERSAEAVRLRRQMDELRRRELAGRRADAELERREREQRLQEALERLRVEAPRDPSRLLRVPSRAQVQAYSDPLVCVTRGPHAGFDEGRLMSDARYKISAALQAAGLFGTKAGHEVLAAVPAPRPAPPHVVSQVFAGGYPG
;
A
#
# COMPACT_ATOMS: atom_id res chain seq x y z
N SER A 1 -7.49 41.26 72.60
CA SER A 1 -8.65 41.59 71.74
C SER A 1 -9.07 40.42 70.86
N ALA A 2 -8.15 39.64 70.27
CA ALA A 2 -8.46 38.54 69.33
C ALA A 2 -9.50 37.50 69.81
N SER A 3 -9.54 37.18 71.11
CA SER A 3 -10.54 36.26 71.68
C SER A 3 -11.96 36.86 71.75
N LEU A 4 -12.08 38.18 71.88
CA LEU A 4 -13.38 38.86 71.93
C LEU A 4 -13.95 39.06 70.53
N GLU A 5 -13.10 39.35 69.54
CA GLU A 5 -13.49 39.46 68.13
C GLU A 5 -13.99 38.12 67.56
N ALA A 6 -13.31 37.01 67.88
CA ALA A 6 -13.76 35.67 67.47
C ALA A 6 -15.13 35.32 68.07
N ARG A 7 -15.34 35.68 69.34
CA ARG A 7 -16.58 35.42 70.08
C ARG A 7 -17.73 36.32 69.63
N ALA A 8 -17.43 37.56 69.21
CA ALA A 8 -18.39 38.45 68.57
C ALA A 8 -18.81 37.92 67.19
N ALA A 9 -17.87 37.45 66.37
CA ALA A 9 -18.17 36.88 65.06
C ALA A 9 -18.95 35.55 65.13
N GLU A 10 -18.81 34.80 66.22
CA GLU A 10 -19.59 33.59 66.48
C GLU A 10 -21.01 33.93 66.94
N LEU A 11 -21.16 34.95 67.80
CA LEU A 11 -22.46 35.47 68.22
C LEU A 11 -23.25 36.09 67.06
N ASP A 12 -22.59 36.83 66.16
CA ASP A 12 -23.25 37.39 64.97
C ASP A 12 -23.75 36.28 64.04
N ARG A 13 -22.98 35.21 63.86
CA ARG A 13 -23.39 34.03 63.09
C ARG A 13 -24.59 33.32 63.73
N ALA A 14 -24.55 33.11 65.04
CA ALA A 14 -25.66 32.49 65.77
C ALA A 14 -26.93 33.35 65.72
N CYS A 15 -26.81 34.67 65.87
CA CYS A 15 -27.91 35.62 65.73
C CYS A 15 -28.49 35.62 64.30
N GLY A 16 -27.64 35.54 63.28
CA GLY A 16 -28.07 35.43 61.88
C GLY A 16 -28.92 34.18 61.62
N LEU A 17 -28.47 33.02 62.11
CA LEU A 17 -29.20 31.75 62.00
C LEU A 17 -30.53 31.77 62.76
N ALA A 18 -30.54 32.29 63.99
CA ALA A 18 -31.75 32.41 64.79
C ALA A 18 -32.78 33.36 64.15
N ARG A 19 -32.33 34.47 63.57
CA ARG A 19 -33.19 35.38 62.80
C ARG A 19 -33.78 34.69 61.58
N ARG A 20 -33.01 33.89 60.83
CA ARG A 20 -33.53 33.15 59.67
C ARG A 20 -34.62 32.15 60.06
N ALA A 21 -34.41 31.37 61.12
CA ALA A 21 -35.40 30.41 61.60
C ALA A 21 -36.71 31.11 62.01
N LEU A 22 -36.60 32.15 62.83
CA LEU A 22 -37.76 32.90 63.33
C LEU A 22 -38.53 33.61 62.21
N ARG A 23 -37.84 34.03 61.14
CA ARG A 23 -38.48 34.59 59.95
C ARG A 23 -39.21 33.54 59.10
N GLN A 24 -38.62 32.36 58.95
CA GLN A 24 -39.26 31.24 58.24
C GLN A 24 -40.54 30.82 58.96
N ASP A 25 -40.50 30.75 60.29
CA ASP A 25 -41.65 30.42 61.12
C ASP A 25 -42.75 31.50 61.00
N LEU A 26 -42.39 32.79 61.11
CA LEU A 26 -43.36 33.90 60.97
C LEU A 26 -43.94 34.04 59.55
N SER A 27 -43.18 33.68 58.52
CA SER A 27 -43.66 33.63 57.14
C SER A 27 -44.58 32.44 56.90
N ALA A 28 -44.34 31.30 57.55
CA ALA A 28 -45.18 30.11 57.45
C ALA A 28 -46.52 30.29 58.18
N GLU A 29 -46.54 31.06 59.27
CA GLU A 29 -47.74 31.37 60.05
C GLU A 29 -48.62 32.48 59.45
N GLY A 30 -48.20 33.12 58.34
CA GLY A 30 -48.95 34.23 57.74
C GLY A 30 -49.06 35.48 58.64
N ALA A 31 -48.30 35.51 59.74
CA ALA A 31 -48.26 36.61 60.70
C ALA A 31 -47.42 37.80 60.21
N TRP A 32 -46.67 37.63 59.12
CA TRP A 32 -46.05 38.74 58.42
C TRP A 32 -47.11 39.45 57.58
N PRO A 33 -47.38 40.76 57.79
CA PRO A 33 -48.46 41.45 57.10
C PRO A 33 -48.22 41.43 55.58
N GLY A 34 -48.92 40.51 54.92
CA GLY A 34 -49.01 40.41 53.47
C GLY A 34 -49.74 41.62 52.91
N GLU A 35 -49.20 42.12 51.79
CA GLU A 35 -49.79 43.14 50.92
C GLU A 35 -49.67 44.61 51.39
N ARG A 36 -48.42 45.10 51.44
CA ARG A 36 -48.17 46.48 50.99
C ARG A 36 -48.23 46.51 49.46
N ALA A 37 -48.74 47.61 48.90
CA ALA A 37 -48.93 47.80 47.46
C ALA A 37 -47.66 47.42 46.67
N PRO A 38 -47.76 46.88 45.44
CA PRO A 38 -46.61 46.42 44.65
C PRO A 38 -45.55 47.50 44.34
N GLY A 39 -45.84 48.79 44.57
CA GLY A 39 -44.86 49.89 44.51
C GLY A 39 -44.02 50.09 45.79
N ASP A 40 -44.42 49.47 46.91
CA ASP A 40 -43.77 49.57 48.24
C ASP A 40 -43.21 48.23 48.72
N ARG A 41 -43.22 47.17 47.88
CA ARG A 41 -42.52 45.91 48.16
C ARG A 41 -41.03 46.19 48.26
N CYS A 42 -40.58 46.21 49.50
CA CYS A 42 -39.21 46.48 49.91
C CYS A 42 -38.53 45.16 50.29
N ASP A 43 -38.71 44.10 49.52
CA ASP A 43 -38.23 42.73 49.79
C ASP A 43 -36.72 42.57 49.48
N LEU A 44 -35.91 43.60 49.78
CA LEU A 44 -34.47 43.59 49.49
C LEU A 44 -33.62 42.97 50.61
N SER A 45 -34.13 42.78 51.83
CA SER A 45 -33.26 42.29 52.92
C SER A 45 -32.82 40.84 52.72
N ASP A 46 -33.71 39.96 52.27
CA ASP A 46 -33.41 38.52 52.25
C ASP A 46 -32.41 38.18 51.13
N GLY A 47 -32.56 38.80 49.96
CA GLY A 47 -31.58 38.69 48.88
C GLY A 47 -30.26 39.39 49.18
N GLU A 48 -30.24 40.43 50.02
CA GLU A 48 -29.02 41.11 50.42
C GLU A 48 -28.20 40.31 51.43
N ASP A 49 -28.85 39.74 52.44
CA ASP A 49 -28.19 38.90 53.45
C ASP A 49 -27.54 37.67 52.79
N ASP A 50 -28.23 37.03 51.84
CA ASP A 50 -27.70 35.90 51.08
C ASP A 50 -26.50 36.29 50.19
N LEU A 51 -26.53 37.46 49.57
CA LEU A 51 -25.41 37.94 48.75
C LEU A 51 -24.21 38.33 49.62
N LEU A 52 -24.45 38.89 50.82
CA LEU A 52 -23.39 39.22 51.77
C LEU A 52 -22.70 37.97 52.32
N ASP A 53 -23.45 36.93 52.64
CA ASP A 53 -22.90 35.63 53.07
C ASP A 53 -22.02 34.99 51.98
N ARG A 54 -22.38 35.17 50.70
CA ARG A 54 -21.60 34.65 49.57
C ARG A 54 -20.30 35.42 49.38
N LEU A 55 -20.21 36.68 49.80
CA LEU A 55 -18.99 37.47 49.68
C LEU A 55 -17.94 36.99 50.68
N GLY A 56 -16.90 36.32 50.17
CA GLY A 56 -15.69 35.99 50.94
C GLY A 56 -14.89 37.23 51.35
N GLY A 57 -13.93 37.06 52.26
CA GLY A 57 -13.25 38.16 52.98
C GLY A 57 -12.72 39.31 52.12
N GLU A 58 -11.95 39.03 51.07
CA GLU A 58 -11.38 40.09 50.21
C GLU A 58 -12.45 40.82 49.38
N ALA A 59 -13.42 40.08 48.83
CA ALA A 59 -14.53 40.66 48.08
C ALA A 59 -15.47 41.47 48.99
N HIS A 60 -15.65 41.01 50.23
CA HIS A 60 -16.39 41.72 51.26
C HIS A 60 -15.69 43.04 51.64
N GLN A 61 -14.37 43.06 51.80
CA GLN A 61 -13.63 44.30 52.10
C GLN A 61 -13.72 45.33 50.97
N ALA A 62 -13.60 44.89 49.71
CA ALA A 62 -13.78 45.77 48.55
C ALA A 62 -15.20 46.35 48.50
N TYR A 63 -16.22 45.51 48.73
CA TYR A 63 -17.61 45.94 48.85
C TYR A 63 -17.80 46.96 49.98
N GLN A 64 -17.27 46.71 51.18
CA GLN A 64 -17.40 47.63 52.33
C GLN A 64 -16.75 49.00 52.05
N THR A 65 -15.62 49.02 51.34
CA THR A 65 -14.94 50.27 50.99
C THR A 65 -15.78 51.12 50.04
N GLU A 66 -16.31 50.51 48.97
CA GLU A 66 -17.17 51.21 48.01
C GLU A 66 -18.53 51.58 48.62
N LEU A 67 -19.05 50.76 49.53
CA LEU A 67 -20.26 51.08 50.30
C LEU A 67 -20.03 52.29 51.20
N GLY A 68 -18.85 52.40 51.84
CA GLY A 68 -18.47 53.57 52.62
C GLY A 68 -18.52 54.84 51.79
N GLN A 69 -17.92 54.83 50.60
CA GLN A 69 -17.93 55.97 49.67
C GLN A 69 -19.36 56.36 49.24
N LEU A 70 -20.20 55.35 48.94
CA LEU A 70 -21.61 55.58 48.61
C LEU A 70 -22.38 56.19 49.78
N ASN A 71 -22.16 55.70 51.00
CA ASN A 71 -22.78 56.24 52.20
C ASN A 71 -22.35 57.68 52.46
N ASP A 72 -21.06 58.00 52.27
CA ASP A 72 -20.54 59.36 52.45
C ASP A 72 -21.16 60.33 51.45
N GLN A 73 -21.26 59.92 50.17
CA GLN A 73 -21.90 60.73 49.13
C GLN A 73 -23.36 61.04 49.47
N VAL A 74 -24.14 60.02 49.80
CA VAL A 74 -25.57 60.18 50.09
C VAL A 74 -25.78 60.93 51.40
N SER A 75 -24.93 60.73 52.40
CA SER A 75 -24.97 61.50 53.65
C SER A 75 -24.68 62.99 53.39
N GLY A 76 -23.73 63.31 52.50
CA GLY A 76 -23.47 64.69 52.07
C GLY A 76 -24.67 65.33 51.37
N GLU A 77 -25.32 64.60 50.46
CA GLU A 77 -26.54 65.07 49.78
C GLU A 77 -27.71 65.28 50.76
N LEU A 78 -27.93 64.34 51.67
CA LEU A 78 -29.00 64.43 52.67
C LEU A 78 -28.79 65.58 53.65
N THR A 79 -27.56 65.77 54.15
CA THR A 79 -27.25 66.90 55.04
C THR A 79 -27.43 68.24 54.34
N GLY A 80 -27.09 68.34 53.05
CA GLY A 80 -27.41 69.51 52.22
C GLY A 80 -28.92 69.78 52.13
N LEU A 81 -29.71 68.74 51.83
CA LEU A 81 -31.17 68.85 51.73
C LEU A 81 -31.84 69.16 53.08
N GLU A 82 -31.32 68.63 54.18
CA GLU A 82 -31.77 68.96 55.54
C GLU A 82 -31.50 70.43 55.84
N GLY A 83 -30.32 70.95 55.48
CA GLY A 83 -30.00 72.38 55.58
C GLY A 83 -30.97 73.25 54.76
N GLU A 84 -31.24 72.88 53.51
CA GLU A 84 -32.23 73.56 52.65
C GLU A 84 -33.62 73.58 53.32
N LEU A 85 -34.07 72.44 53.87
CA LEU A 85 -35.35 72.35 54.56
C LEU A 85 -35.42 73.20 55.83
N VAL A 86 -34.34 73.26 56.62
CA VAL A 86 -34.26 74.12 57.81
C VAL A 86 -34.39 75.59 57.42
N GLU A 87 -33.69 76.03 56.37
CA GLU A 87 -33.79 77.40 55.87
C GLU A 87 -35.19 77.73 55.32
N LEU A 88 -35.80 76.81 54.57
CA LEU A 88 -37.19 76.97 54.11
C LEU A 88 -38.18 77.05 55.29
N ARG A 89 -38.04 76.18 56.30
CA ARG A 89 -38.86 76.24 57.53
C ARG A 89 -38.65 77.55 58.29
N ARG A 90 -37.42 78.07 58.32
CA ARG A 90 -37.10 79.36 58.95
C ARG A 90 -37.82 80.51 58.25
N ARG A 91 -37.87 80.51 56.91
CA ARG A 91 -38.63 81.49 56.12
C ARG A 91 -40.15 81.39 56.34
N CYS A 92 -40.65 80.20 56.65
CA CYS A 92 -42.06 79.98 56.99
C CYS A 92 -42.45 80.37 58.43
N ARG A 93 -41.52 80.72 59.32
CA ARG A 93 -41.81 81.05 60.74
C ARG A 93 -42.72 82.27 60.98
N GLY A 94 -43.04 83.05 59.93
CA GLY A 94 -44.02 84.13 60.00
C GLY A 94 -45.48 83.67 59.90
N TRP A 95 -45.73 82.37 59.69
CA TRP A 95 -47.06 81.78 59.63
C TRP A 95 -47.37 80.99 60.89
N ASP A 96 -48.53 81.24 61.49
CA ASP A 96 -49.06 80.41 62.58
C ASP A 96 -49.31 78.98 62.10
N GLU A 97 -49.09 77.98 62.97
CA GLU A 97 -49.22 76.56 62.61
C GLU A 97 -50.64 76.23 62.15
N HIS A 98 -51.64 76.81 62.81
CA HIS A 98 -53.04 76.60 62.46
C HIS A 98 -53.43 77.36 61.18
N ALA A 99 -52.86 78.54 60.92
CA ALA A 99 -52.98 79.23 59.63
C ALA A 99 -52.34 78.42 58.48
N HIS A 100 -51.16 77.86 58.70
CA HIS A 100 -50.46 77.00 57.74
C HIS A 100 -51.22 75.69 57.47
N LEU A 101 -51.80 75.08 58.50
CA LEU A 101 -52.66 73.90 58.36
C LEU A 101 -53.90 74.21 57.52
N ARG A 102 -54.57 75.33 57.77
CA ARG A 102 -55.72 75.77 56.94
C ARG A 102 -55.30 76.03 55.49
N PHE A 103 -54.18 76.72 55.30
CA PHE A 103 -53.61 76.97 53.97
C PHE A 103 -53.36 75.67 53.20
N THR A 104 -52.71 74.69 53.84
CA THR A 104 -52.41 73.39 53.23
C THR A 104 -53.66 72.58 52.94
N CYS A 105 -54.67 72.58 53.82
CA CYS A 105 -55.99 71.97 53.56
C CYS A 105 -56.67 72.57 52.33
N ILE A 106 -56.71 73.91 52.22
CA ILE A 106 -57.31 74.60 51.06
C ILE A 106 -56.50 74.29 49.79
N LYS A 107 -55.16 74.32 49.86
CA LYS A 107 -54.29 73.96 48.73
C LYS A 107 -54.55 72.52 48.24
N GLN A 108 -54.82 71.59 49.15
CA GLN A 108 -55.16 70.21 48.80
C GLN A 108 -56.53 70.10 48.12
N GLN A 109 -57.52 70.90 48.54
CA GLN A 109 -58.86 70.93 47.95
C GLN A 109 -58.87 71.50 46.52
N PHE A 110 -57.98 72.46 46.22
CA PHE A 110 -57.95 73.18 44.94
C PHE A 110 -56.73 72.85 44.05
N ARG A 111 -56.15 71.65 44.19
CA ARG A 111 -54.89 71.20 43.51
C ARG A 111 -54.74 71.49 42.01
N ALA A 112 -55.84 71.60 41.26
CA ALA A 112 -55.82 71.79 39.81
C ALA A 112 -56.23 73.20 39.34
N ARG A 113 -56.65 74.10 40.24
CA ARG A 113 -57.22 75.42 39.87
C ARG A 113 -56.59 76.53 40.70
N ARG A 114 -55.44 77.01 40.24
CA ARG A 114 -54.61 78.00 40.93
C ARG A 114 -55.32 79.34 41.20
N ASP A 115 -56.11 79.82 40.25
CA ASP A 115 -56.81 81.10 40.43
C ASP A 115 -57.90 81.01 41.50
N LEU A 116 -58.69 79.93 41.49
CA LEU A 116 -59.69 79.66 42.53
C LEU A 116 -59.06 79.40 43.91
N LEU A 117 -57.87 78.80 43.94
CA LEU A 117 -57.10 78.64 45.17
C LEU A 117 -56.74 80.01 45.76
N LEU A 118 -56.18 80.92 44.96
CA LEU A 118 -55.80 82.26 45.45
C LEU A 118 -57.01 83.10 45.86
N ASP A 119 -58.12 83.00 45.14
CA ASP A 119 -59.36 83.71 45.50
C ASP A 119 -59.95 83.16 46.80
N ARG A 120 -59.96 81.81 46.99
CA ARG A 120 -60.40 81.20 48.25
C ARG A 120 -59.49 81.56 49.43
N LEU A 121 -58.17 81.57 49.21
CA LEU A 121 -57.20 81.97 50.22
C LEU A 121 -57.34 83.44 50.59
N GLY A 122 -57.65 84.32 49.63
CA GLY A 122 -57.91 85.74 49.89
C GLY A 122 -59.14 85.98 50.79
N LEU A 123 -60.14 85.10 50.73
CA LEU A 123 -61.30 85.14 51.62
C LEU A 123 -60.98 84.66 53.05
N GLU A 124 -60.13 83.63 53.17
CA GLU A 124 -59.74 83.03 54.46
C GLU A 124 -58.67 83.84 55.19
N PHE A 125 -57.82 84.56 54.44
CA PHE A 125 -56.73 85.39 54.95
C PHE A 125 -56.85 86.84 54.43
N PRO A 126 -57.88 87.60 54.83
CA PRO A 126 -58.12 88.95 54.31
C PRO A 126 -57.05 89.99 54.71
N HIS A 127 -56.19 89.64 55.68
CA HIS A 127 -55.09 90.48 56.16
C HIS A 127 -53.78 90.26 55.39
N LEU A 128 -53.73 89.30 54.46
CA LEU A 128 -52.55 88.99 53.66
C LEU A 128 -52.73 89.45 52.22
N SER A 129 -51.66 89.95 51.61
CA SER A 129 -51.67 90.32 50.19
C SER A 129 -51.65 89.07 49.30
N ARG A 130 -52.16 89.19 48.07
CA ARG A 130 -52.09 88.10 47.08
C ARG A 130 -50.66 87.69 46.75
N GLU A 131 -49.70 88.61 46.89
CA GLU A 131 -48.27 88.34 46.72
C GLU A 131 -47.73 87.49 47.87
N GLN A 132 -48.03 87.82 49.13
CA GLN A 132 -47.65 87.04 50.30
C GLN A 132 -48.22 85.61 50.26
N LEU A 133 -49.44 85.44 49.75
CA LEU A 133 -50.06 84.12 49.54
C LEU A 133 -49.30 83.29 48.48
N ARG A 134 -48.86 83.92 47.39
CA ARG A 134 -48.05 83.27 46.33
C ARG A 134 -46.66 82.91 46.83
N GLU A 135 -46.03 83.78 47.62
CA GLU A 135 -44.74 83.50 48.25
C GLU A 135 -44.82 82.32 49.21
N HIS A 136 -45.87 82.25 50.04
CA HIS A 136 -46.09 81.10 50.91
C HIS A 136 -46.38 79.81 50.13
N GLU A 137 -47.18 79.90 49.04
CA GLU A 137 -47.41 78.78 48.13
C GLU A 137 -46.10 78.22 47.58
N ALA A 138 -45.22 79.10 47.10
CA ALA A 138 -43.90 78.75 46.56
C ALA A 138 -42.99 78.14 47.63
N LEU A 139 -42.99 78.66 48.86
CA LEU A 139 -42.26 78.07 49.99
C LEU A 139 -42.78 76.66 50.33
N CYS A 140 -44.09 76.46 50.36
CA CYS A 140 -44.67 75.13 50.57
C CYS A 140 -44.30 74.14 49.46
N ASP A 141 -44.30 74.57 48.20
CA ASP A 141 -43.88 73.72 47.08
C ASP A 141 -42.38 73.41 47.14
N ALA A 142 -41.55 74.38 47.49
CA ALA A 142 -40.11 74.17 47.69
C ALA A 142 -39.83 73.18 48.83
N MET A 143 -40.55 73.28 49.96
CA MET A 143 -40.44 72.33 51.07
C MET A 143 -40.87 70.93 50.65
N ARG A 144 -42.00 70.80 49.95
CA ARG A 144 -42.47 69.49 49.44
C ARG A 144 -41.44 68.88 48.49
N PHE A 145 -40.92 69.66 47.55
CA PHE A 145 -39.92 69.21 46.58
C PHE A 145 -38.61 68.80 47.25
N ALA A 146 -38.14 69.53 48.27
CA ALA A 146 -36.95 69.15 49.03
C ALA A 146 -37.16 67.84 49.82
N THR A 147 -38.33 67.63 50.42
CA THR A 147 -38.68 66.35 51.06
C THR A 147 -38.79 65.20 50.05
N GLU A 148 -39.36 65.44 48.87
CA GLU A 148 -39.40 64.46 47.78
C GLU A 148 -37.99 64.10 47.28
N ARG A 149 -37.08 65.09 47.19
CA ARG A 149 -35.66 64.89 46.86
C ARG A 149 -34.94 64.04 47.91
N GLN A 150 -35.19 64.26 49.19
CA GLN A 150 -34.64 63.41 50.26
C GLN A 150 -35.10 61.97 50.11
N ALA A 151 -36.42 61.75 49.92
CA ALA A 151 -36.95 60.41 49.70
C ALA A 151 -36.39 59.76 48.42
N ALA A 152 -36.19 60.54 47.35
CA ALA A 152 -35.56 60.06 46.13
C ALA A 152 -34.09 59.66 46.34
N ALA A 153 -33.31 60.46 47.08
CA ALA A 153 -31.92 60.15 47.43
C ALA A 153 -31.81 58.82 48.19
N PHE A 154 -32.67 58.59 49.20
CA PHE A 154 -32.72 57.30 49.91
C PHE A 154 -33.07 56.12 49.01
N ARG A 155 -34.04 56.29 48.09
CA ARG A 155 -34.41 55.24 47.13
C ARG A 155 -33.26 54.95 46.16
N GLN A 156 -32.54 55.98 45.72
CA GLN A 156 -31.40 55.85 44.83
C GLN A 156 -30.24 55.13 45.54
N TRP A 157 -29.87 55.58 46.73
CA TRP A 157 -28.87 54.91 47.59
C TRP A 157 -29.14 53.42 47.73
N ARG A 158 -30.39 53.04 48.03
CA ARG A 158 -30.77 51.64 48.20
C ARG A 158 -30.58 50.83 46.91
N ARG A 159 -30.94 51.39 45.76
CA ARG A 159 -30.73 50.75 44.45
C ARG A 159 -29.25 50.60 44.14
N GLU A 160 -28.46 51.62 44.40
CA GLU A 160 -27.01 51.62 44.16
C GLU A 160 -26.30 50.62 45.07
N ARG A 161 -26.65 50.57 46.36
CA ARG A 161 -26.14 49.58 47.31
C ARG A 161 -26.42 48.15 46.84
N LEU A 162 -27.63 47.86 46.38
CA LEU A 162 -27.97 46.54 45.86
C LEU A 162 -27.23 46.21 44.56
N ALA A 163 -27.10 47.19 43.65
CA ALA A 163 -26.35 47.03 42.41
C ALA A 163 -24.86 46.75 42.69
N LEU A 164 -24.30 47.46 43.67
CA LEU A 164 -22.95 47.27 44.18
C LEU A 164 -22.76 45.83 44.70
N LEU A 165 -23.67 45.37 45.55
CA LEU A 165 -23.63 44.03 46.13
C LEU A 165 -23.69 42.94 45.05
N ARG A 166 -24.61 43.07 44.08
CA ARG A 166 -24.73 42.16 42.93
C ARG A 166 -23.47 42.14 42.07
N ARG A 167 -22.85 43.30 41.85
CA ARG A 167 -21.59 43.40 41.08
C ARG A 167 -20.47 42.61 41.75
N HIS A 168 -20.28 42.78 43.05
CA HIS A 168 -19.24 42.05 43.80
C HIS A 168 -19.52 40.54 43.84
N ALA A 169 -20.78 40.14 44.03
CA ALA A 169 -21.16 38.73 43.99
C ALA A 169 -20.88 38.09 42.62
N ALA A 170 -21.24 38.77 41.52
CA ALA A 170 -20.97 38.29 40.17
C ALA A 170 -19.47 38.21 39.86
N GLN A 171 -18.67 39.15 40.34
CA GLN A 171 -17.21 39.11 40.20
C GLN A 171 -16.61 37.91 40.94
N LEU A 172 -17.09 37.60 42.13
CA LEU A 172 -16.66 36.42 42.88
C LEU A 172 -17.02 35.12 42.15
N GLU A 173 -18.26 34.98 41.68
CA GLU A 173 -18.70 33.80 40.90
C GLU A 173 -17.87 33.61 39.63
N THR A 174 -17.52 34.71 38.95
CA THR A 174 -16.65 34.70 37.77
C THR A 174 -15.24 34.21 38.12
N ARG A 175 -14.67 34.68 39.24
CA ARG A 175 -13.34 34.24 39.72
C ARG A 175 -13.34 32.76 40.07
N LEU A 176 -14.32 32.29 40.85
CA LEU A 176 -14.44 30.88 41.22
C LEU A 176 -14.59 29.98 39.98
N SER A 177 -15.45 30.35 39.03
CA SER A 177 -15.60 29.61 37.77
C SER A 177 -14.30 29.57 36.96
N ALA A 178 -13.53 30.66 36.94
CA ALA A 178 -12.24 30.69 36.26
C ALA A 178 -11.19 29.78 36.93
N GLU A 179 -11.18 29.73 38.26
CA GLU A 179 -10.31 28.84 39.04
C GLU A 179 -10.64 27.37 38.81
N ASP A 180 -11.92 27.02 38.82
CA ASP A 180 -12.40 25.66 38.53
C ASP A 180 -12.05 25.24 37.10
N ALA A 181 -12.27 26.12 36.12
CA ALA A 181 -11.88 25.88 34.73
C ALA A 181 -10.36 25.69 34.59
N ALA A 182 -9.56 26.48 35.31
CA ALA A 182 -8.11 26.33 35.33
C ALA A 182 -7.68 25.01 35.98
N ALA A 183 -8.34 24.58 37.07
CA ALA A 183 -8.09 23.31 37.72
C ALA A 183 -8.44 22.12 36.81
N ALA A 184 -9.58 22.17 36.11
CA ALA A 184 -9.98 21.16 35.14
C ALA A 184 -8.96 21.02 34.00
N ARG A 185 -8.50 22.15 33.42
CA ARG A 185 -7.45 22.16 32.38
C ARG A 185 -6.14 21.57 32.89
N ARG A 186 -5.75 21.82 34.15
CA ARG A 186 -4.55 21.21 34.75
C ARG A 186 -4.69 19.69 34.85
N ARG A 187 -5.84 19.19 35.32
CA ARG A 187 -6.12 17.74 35.40
C ARG A 187 -6.09 17.09 34.02
N GLU A 188 -6.68 17.73 33.01
CA GLU A 188 -6.66 17.22 31.65
C GLU A 188 -5.23 17.12 31.09
N ARG A 189 -4.41 18.15 31.28
CA ARG A 189 -2.99 18.15 30.85
C ARG A 189 -2.19 17.04 31.53
N LEU A 190 -2.42 16.78 32.82
CA LEU A 190 -1.79 15.68 33.53
C LEU A 190 -2.22 14.33 32.95
N GLY A 191 -3.52 14.12 32.74
CA GLY A 191 -4.03 12.90 32.11
C GLY A 191 -3.51 12.69 30.68
N GLN A 192 -3.37 13.77 29.89
CA GLN A 192 -2.75 13.70 28.56
C GLN A 192 -1.27 13.28 28.65
N ARG A 193 -0.50 13.84 29.59
CA ARG A 193 0.91 13.47 29.81
C ARG A 193 1.06 12.01 30.24
N GLU A 194 0.18 11.51 31.11
CA GLU A 194 0.17 10.11 31.53
C GLU A 194 -0.13 9.18 30.36
N ARG A 195 -1.15 9.49 29.54
CA ARG A 195 -1.44 8.74 28.32
C ARG A 195 -0.27 8.73 27.35
N GLN A 196 0.38 9.88 27.15
CA GLN A 196 1.59 9.97 26.31
C GLN A 196 2.72 9.10 26.85
N ARG A 197 2.98 9.12 28.16
CA ARG A 197 3.98 8.24 28.80
C ARG A 197 3.65 6.76 28.62
N GLN A 198 2.39 6.37 28.78
CA GLN A 198 1.95 5.00 28.57
C GLN A 198 2.13 4.55 27.11
N LEU A 199 1.74 5.39 26.15
CA LEU A 199 1.93 5.12 24.73
C LEU A 199 3.41 5.02 24.36
N HIS A 200 4.24 5.94 24.85
CA HIS A 200 5.68 5.88 24.65
C HIS A 200 6.28 4.59 25.22
N GLY A 201 5.90 4.20 26.45
CA GLY A 201 6.33 2.95 27.05
C GLY A 201 5.92 1.71 26.25
N ARG A 202 4.70 1.69 25.71
CA ARG A 202 4.23 0.60 24.83
C ARG A 202 5.00 0.54 23.52
N LEU A 203 5.23 1.68 22.87
CA LEU A 203 5.99 1.77 21.63
C LEU A 203 7.44 1.32 21.81
N GLU A 204 8.09 1.71 22.91
CA GLU A 204 9.44 1.24 23.24
C GLU A 204 9.47 -0.28 23.47
N ALA A 205 8.50 -0.83 24.20
CA ALA A 205 8.40 -2.28 24.40
C ALA A 205 8.18 -3.03 23.06
N GLU A 206 7.37 -2.49 22.16
CA GLU A 206 7.16 -3.04 20.82
C GLU A 206 8.42 -2.95 19.95
N ARG A 207 9.16 -1.84 20.01
CA ARG A 207 10.45 -1.67 19.31
C ARG A 207 11.45 -2.73 19.75
N VAL A 208 11.59 -2.94 21.06
CA VAL A 208 12.49 -3.97 21.62
C VAL A 208 12.07 -5.36 21.15
N ARG A 209 10.77 -5.70 21.23
CA ARG A 209 10.24 -7.00 20.75
C ARG A 209 10.47 -7.20 19.25
N ALA A 210 10.26 -6.16 18.44
CA ALA A 210 10.48 -6.22 17.00
C ALA A 210 11.96 -6.40 16.66
N SER A 211 12.87 -5.73 17.39
CA SER A 211 14.31 -5.92 17.25
C SER A 211 14.71 -7.35 17.59
N ALA A 212 14.28 -7.87 18.75
CA ALA A 212 14.59 -9.25 19.16
C ALA A 212 14.11 -10.28 18.12
N ARG A 213 12.90 -10.11 17.57
CA ARG A 213 12.38 -10.97 16.49
C ARG A 213 13.20 -10.88 15.20
N ARG A 214 13.77 -9.72 14.88
CA ARG A 214 14.66 -9.57 13.72
C ARG A 214 15.97 -10.29 13.96
N ASP A 215 16.54 -10.14 15.15
CA ASP A 215 17.79 -10.81 15.53
C ASP A 215 17.63 -12.34 15.53
N GLU A 216 16.50 -12.85 16.04
CA GLU A 216 16.16 -14.28 16.00
C GLU A 216 16.06 -14.80 14.55
N ARG A 217 15.41 -14.05 13.66
CA ARG A 217 15.32 -14.41 12.23
C ARG A 217 16.68 -14.43 11.56
N GLN A 218 17.52 -13.43 11.83
CA GLN A 218 18.87 -13.36 11.28
C GLN A 218 19.71 -14.56 11.75
N ARG A 219 19.65 -14.90 13.04
CA ARG A 219 20.34 -16.09 13.58
C ARG A 219 19.85 -17.39 12.94
N ALA A 220 18.53 -17.52 12.74
CA ALA A 220 17.97 -18.69 12.08
C ALA A 220 18.41 -18.78 10.61
N GLU A 221 18.42 -17.67 9.87
CA GLU A 221 18.91 -17.62 8.49
C GLU A 221 20.41 -17.94 8.40
N GLU A 222 21.23 -17.43 9.31
CA GLU A 222 22.66 -17.76 9.39
C GLU A 222 22.90 -19.24 9.72
N GLN A 223 22.13 -19.81 10.65
CA GLN A 223 22.20 -21.24 10.95
C GLN A 223 21.85 -22.08 9.73
N LEU A 224 20.78 -21.74 9.03
CA LEU A 224 20.31 -22.45 7.86
C LEU A 224 21.31 -22.35 6.70
N ARG A 225 21.98 -21.19 6.54
CA ARG A 225 23.11 -21.03 5.60
C ARG A 225 24.30 -21.93 5.96
N ARG A 226 24.70 -21.97 7.24
CA ARG A 226 25.80 -22.85 7.69
C ARG A 226 25.50 -24.32 7.47
N GLU A 227 24.26 -24.75 7.73
CA GLU A 227 23.81 -26.12 7.47
C GLU A 227 23.82 -26.45 5.96
N GLN A 228 23.38 -25.52 5.11
CA GLN A 228 23.45 -25.67 3.66
C GLN A 228 24.90 -25.77 3.16
N GLU A 229 25.78 -24.86 3.60
CA GLU A 229 27.21 -24.88 3.25
C GLU A 229 27.88 -26.19 3.71
N ALA A 230 27.58 -26.66 4.93
CA ALA A 230 28.09 -27.92 5.44
C ALA A 230 27.59 -29.12 4.60
N ALA A 231 26.30 -29.16 4.26
CA ALA A 231 25.73 -30.22 3.43
C ALA A 231 26.30 -30.20 2.00
N GLU A 232 26.54 -29.01 1.42
CA GLU A 232 27.19 -28.87 0.12
C GLU A 232 28.65 -29.32 0.16
N ALA A 233 29.40 -28.96 1.20
CA ALA A 233 30.77 -29.40 1.41
C ALA A 233 30.86 -30.93 1.56
N GLU A 234 29.96 -31.54 2.32
CA GLU A 234 29.88 -33.00 2.46
C GLU A 234 29.56 -33.68 1.12
N ARG A 235 28.59 -33.15 0.37
CA ARG A 235 28.27 -33.64 -0.99
C ARG A 235 29.47 -33.51 -1.93
N ALA A 236 30.21 -32.41 -1.86
CA ALA A 236 31.40 -32.19 -2.68
C ALA A 236 32.52 -33.19 -2.32
N LEU A 237 32.77 -33.42 -1.02
CA LEU A 237 33.71 -34.44 -0.55
C LEU A 237 33.31 -35.84 -1.02
N SER A 238 32.03 -36.20 -0.90
CA SER A 238 31.49 -37.48 -1.37
C SER A 238 31.66 -37.66 -2.89
N ARG A 239 31.35 -36.62 -3.69
CA ARG A 239 31.58 -36.61 -5.14
C ARG A 239 33.07 -36.78 -5.47
N ARG A 240 33.96 -36.09 -4.77
CA ARG A 240 35.41 -36.21 -4.97
C ARG A 240 35.90 -37.62 -4.67
N ARG A 241 35.46 -38.24 -3.58
CA ARG A 241 35.77 -39.63 -3.24
C ARG A 241 35.28 -40.61 -4.32
N ARG A 242 34.04 -40.44 -4.80
CA ARG A 242 33.50 -41.26 -5.90
C ARG A 242 34.30 -41.10 -7.19
N ALA A 243 34.67 -39.87 -7.55
CA ALA A 243 35.47 -39.60 -8.73
C ALA A 243 36.86 -40.27 -8.64
N GLN A 244 37.51 -40.20 -7.47
CA GLN A 244 38.79 -40.87 -7.23
C GLN A 244 38.67 -42.40 -7.35
N ALA A 245 37.61 -42.99 -6.79
CA ALA A 245 37.36 -44.43 -6.91
C ALA A 245 37.15 -44.86 -8.38
N LEU A 246 36.36 -44.09 -9.14
CA LEU A 246 36.14 -44.35 -10.57
C LEU A 246 37.42 -44.18 -11.40
N GLN A 247 38.26 -43.18 -11.08
CA GLN A 247 39.55 -43.00 -11.72
C GLN A 247 40.47 -44.20 -11.49
N GLY A 248 40.53 -44.74 -10.27
CA GLY A 248 41.29 -45.96 -9.96
C GLY A 248 40.81 -47.15 -10.80
N LEU A 249 39.50 -47.40 -10.85
CA LEU A 249 38.92 -48.48 -11.67
C LEU A 249 39.20 -48.31 -13.18
N CYS A 250 39.15 -47.07 -13.69
CA CYS A 250 39.46 -46.80 -15.09
C CYS A 250 40.93 -47.06 -15.41
N GLN A 251 41.85 -46.73 -14.49
CA GLN A 251 43.28 -47.00 -14.64
C GLN A 251 43.55 -48.51 -14.68
N GLU A 252 43.01 -49.26 -13.73
CA GLU A 252 43.14 -50.73 -13.68
C GLU A 252 42.59 -51.38 -14.96
N HIS A 253 41.43 -50.94 -15.44
CA HIS A 253 40.85 -51.46 -16.68
C HIS A 253 41.68 -51.08 -17.92
N ALA A 254 42.25 -49.88 -17.95
CA ALA A 254 43.13 -49.45 -19.02
C ALA A 254 44.46 -50.23 -19.05
N GLU A 255 45.02 -50.57 -17.89
CA GLU A 255 46.21 -51.42 -17.77
C GLU A 255 45.93 -52.84 -18.28
N ARG A 256 44.85 -53.48 -17.83
CA ARG A 256 44.43 -54.80 -18.33
C ARG A 256 44.25 -54.83 -19.85
N ARG A 257 43.59 -53.80 -20.41
CA ARG A 257 43.43 -53.65 -21.87
C ARG A 257 44.77 -53.55 -22.61
N ARG A 258 45.77 -52.88 -22.03
CA ARG A 258 47.11 -52.77 -22.62
C ARG A 258 47.83 -54.10 -22.61
N GLU A 259 47.76 -54.85 -21.51
CA GLU A 259 48.34 -56.19 -21.41
C GLU A 259 47.73 -57.15 -22.45
N GLU A 260 46.40 -57.18 -22.58
CA GLU A 260 45.70 -57.97 -23.60
C GLU A 260 46.15 -57.60 -25.02
N GLN A 261 46.30 -56.29 -25.30
CA GLN A 261 46.76 -55.82 -26.61
C GLN A 261 48.20 -56.26 -26.92
N LEU A 262 49.09 -56.25 -25.93
CA LEU A 262 50.46 -56.70 -26.11
C LEU A 262 50.53 -58.21 -26.40
N LEU A 263 49.71 -59.02 -25.72
CA LEU A 263 49.61 -60.46 -25.99
C LEU A 263 49.12 -60.73 -27.42
N LEU A 264 48.03 -60.06 -27.83
CA LEU A 264 47.49 -60.18 -29.19
C LEU A 264 48.49 -59.72 -30.27
N GLN A 265 49.28 -58.68 -29.99
CA GLN A 265 50.35 -58.25 -30.91
C GLN A 265 51.47 -59.30 -31.02
N GLY A 266 51.84 -59.94 -29.90
CA GLY A 266 52.79 -61.05 -29.88
C GLY A 266 52.31 -62.23 -30.74
N GLU A 267 51.07 -62.66 -30.56
CA GLU A 267 50.47 -63.75 -31.33
C GLU A 267 50.39 -63.45 -32.84
N ARG A 268 50.02 -62.22 -33.21
CA ARG A 268 50.00 -61.78 -34.62
C ARG A 268 51.38 -61.79 -35.25
N ALA A 269 52.40 -61.30 -34.54
CA ALA A 269 53.77 -61.29 -35.02
C ALA A 269 54.30 -62.72 -35.24
N GLU A 270 53.95 -63.67 -34.37
CA GLU A 270 54.29 -65.09 -34.58
C GLU A 270 53.58 -65.69 -35.79
N ALA A 271 52.29 -65.42 -35.99
CA ALA A 271 51.53 -65.91 -37.13
C ALA A 271 52.09 -65.38 -38.46
N GLU A 272 52.46 -64.10 -38.51
CA GLU A 272 53.10 -63.50 -39.68
C GLU A 272 54.44 -64.14 -40.02
N ARG A 273 55.27 -64.46 -39.02
CA ARG A 273 56.53 -65.18 -39.20
C ARG A 273 56.31 -66.58 -39.80
N ARG A 274 55.31 -67.33 -39.31
CA ARG A 274 54.95 -68.65 -39.85
C ARG A 274 54.47 -68.56 -41.30
N ALA A 275 53.60 -67.60 -41.61
CA ALA A 275 53.11 -67.38 -42.98
C ALA A 275 54.20 -66.91 -43.95
N ALA A 276 55.22 -66.17 -43.48
CA ALA A 276 56.37 -65.79 -44.30
C ALA A 276 57.24 -67.01 -44.65
N ALA A 277 57.50 -67.91 -43.69
CA ALA A 277 58.25 -69.13 -43.92
C ALA A 277 57.55 -70.07 -44.92
N GLU A 278 56.23 -70.23 -44.83
CA GLU A 278 55.47 -71.02 -45.81
C GLU A 278 55.51 -70.44 -47.22
N ARG A 279 55.46 -69.10 -47.35
CA ARG A 279 55.57 -68.41 -48.66
C ARG A 279 56.94 -68.66 -49.30
N ALA A 280 58.02 -68.61 -48.54
CA ALA A 280 59.36 -68.92 -49.03
C ALA A 280 59.45 -70.38 -49.54
N ALA A 281 58.95 -71.35 -48.78
CA ALA A 281 58.95 -72.76 -49.18
C ALA A 281 58.06 -73.07 -50.40
N ARG A 282 57.01 -72.27 -50.65
CA ARG A 282 56.19 -72.38 -51.87
C ARG A 282 56.92 -71.78 -53.08
N ALA A 283 57.66 -70.68 -52.89
CA ALA A 283 58.42 -70.04 -53.95
C ALA A 283 59.50 -70.98 -54.52
N GLU A 284 60.23 -71.69 -53.67
CA GLU A 284 61.25 -72.67 -54.09
C GLU A 284 60.66 -73.80 -54.95
N ARG A 285 59.56 -74.41 -54.49
CA ARG A 285 58.84 -75.44 -55.25
C ARG A 285 58.33 -74.94 -56.60
N SER A 286 57.88 -73.69 -56.67
CA SER A 286 57.43 -73.08 -57.92
C SER A 286 58.58 -72.81 -58.89
N ALA A 287 59.77 -72.45 -58.39
CA ALA A 287 60.96 -72.22 -59.19
C ALA A 287 61.44 -73.51 -59.86
N GLU A 288 61.36 -74.65 -59.16
CA GLU A 288 61.67 -75.98 -59.69
C GLU A 288 60.69 -76.39 -60.81
N ALA A 289 59.39 -76.17 -60.60
CA ALA A 289 58.36 -76.47 -61.60
C ALA A 289 58.53 -75.63 -62.88
N VAL A 290 58.92 -74.36 -62.76
CA VAL A 290 59.20 -73.49 -63.91
C VAL A 290 60.45 -73.95 -64.68
N ARG A 291 61.50 -74.43 -64.00
CA ARG A 291 62.69 -75.01 -64.66
C ARG A 291 62.33 -76.25 -65.49
N LEU A 292 61.55 -77.17 -64.93
CA LEU A 292 61.09 -78.37 -65.64
C LEU A 292 60.22 -78.03 -66.85
N ARG A 293 59.34 -77.02 -66.72
CA ARG A 293 58.47 -76.60 -67.83
C ARG A 293 59.26 -75.99 -69.01
N ARG A 294 60.30 -75.21 -68.72
CA ARG A 294 61.20 -74.66 -69.75
C ARG A 294 61.90 -75.78 -70.55
N GLN A 295 62.36 -76.83 -69.86
CA GLN A 295 63.00 -77.99 -70.50
C GLN A 295 62.02 -78.75 -71.41
N MET A 296 60.76 -78.91 -70.98
CA MET A 296 59.72 -79.56 -71.79
C MET A 296 59.32 -78.73 -73.02
N ASP A 297 59.28 -77.40 -72.90
CA ASP A 297 58.96 -76.53 -74.02
C ASP A 297 60.09 -76.50 -75.07
N GLU A 298 61.36 -76.65 -74.67
CA GLU A 298 62.48 -76.81 -75.59
C GLU A 298 62.42 -78.12 -76.39
N LEU A 299 62.04 -79.23 -75.74
CA LEU A 299 61.82 -80.52 -76.43
C LEU A 299 60.68 -80.42 -77.44
N ARG A 300 59.55 -79.81 -77.05
CA ARG A 300 58.41 -79.60 -77.96
C ARG A 300 58.78 -78.74 -79.17
N ARG A 301 59.61 -77.71 -79.00
CA ARG A 301 60.08 -76.88 -80.12
C ARG A 301 60.90 -77.68 -81.13
N ARG A 302 61.73 -78.62 -80.67
CA ARG A 302 62.52 -79.50 -81.55
C ARG A 302 61.62 -80.48 -82.31
N GLU A 303 60.64 -81.08 -81.65
CA GLU A 303 59.67 -81.99 -82.29
C GLU A 303 58.80 -81.26 -83.33
N LEU A 304 58.35 -80.05 -83.02
CA LEU A 304 57.52 -79.25 -83.93
C LEU A 304 58.30 -78.76 -85.15
N ALA A 305 59.60 -78.48 -84.99
CA ALA A 305 60.49 -78.19 -86.11
C ALA A 305 60.67 -79.41 -87.03
N GLY A 306 60.82 -80.61 -86.46
CA GLY A 306 60.86 -81.87 -87.23
C GLY A 306 59.58 -82.09 -88.03
N ARG A 307 58.41 -82.00 -87.39
CA ARG A 307 57.11 -82.17 -88.08
C ARG A 307 56.86 -81.15 -89.19
N ARG A 308 57.38 -79.92 -89.04
CA ARG A 308 57.28 -78.90 -90.10
C ARG A 308 58.13 -79.26 -91.32
N ALA A 309 59.33 -79.81 -91.10
CA ALA A 309 60.17 -80.28 -92.20
C ALA A 309 59.51 -81.44 -92.97
N ASP A 310 58.89 -82.39 -92.25
CA ASP A 310 58.19 -83.52 -92.88
C ASP A 310 56.95 -83.06 -93.67
N ALA A 311 56.17 -82.12 -93.11
CA ALA A 311 54.99 -81.58 -93.79
C ALA A 311 55.33 -80.76 -95.06
N GLU A 312 56.50 -80.11 -95.09
CA GLU A 312 56.98 -79.42 -96.30
C GLU A 312 57.37 -80.40 -97.42
N LEU A 313 57.96 -81.54 -97.05
CA LEU A 313 58.23 -82.64 -97.99
C LEU A 313 56.92 -83.21 -98.56
N GLU A 314 55.95 -83.54 -97.71
CA GLU A 314 54.64 -84.04 -98.15
C GLU A 314 53.88 -83.02 -99.02
N ARG A 315 54.00 -81.72 -98.72
CA ARG A 315 53.40 -80.67 -99.54
C ARG A 315 53.97 -80.63 -100.94
N ARG A 316 55.30 -80.72 -101.08
CA ARG A 316 55.95 -80.75 -102.40
C ARG A 316 55.51 -81.95 -103.23
N GLU A 317 55.37 -83.12 -102.60
CA GLU A 317 54.85 -84.31 -103.28
C GLU A 317 53.37 -84.17 -103.69
N ARG A 318 52.54 -83.55 -102.84
CA ARG A 318 51.12 -83.29 -103.16
C ARG A 318 50.97 -82.27 -104.27
N GLU A 319 51.79 -81.22 -104.30
CA GLU A 319 51.78 -80.19 -105.35
C GLU A 319 52.15 -80.78 -106.71
N GLN A 320 53.11 -81.71 -106.75
CA GLN A 320 53.44 -82.46 -107.97
C GLN A 320 52.26 -83.33 -108.44
N ARG A 321 51.60 -84.07 -107.54
CA ARG A 321 50.40 -84.86 -107.88
C ARG A 321 49.21 -83.99 -108.32
N LEU A 322 49.08 -82.80 -107.76
CA LEU A 322 47.99 -81.88 -108.08
C LEU A 322 48.20 -81.19 -109.44
N GLN A 323 49.44 -80.86 -109.81
CA GLN A 323 49.75 -80.32 -111.14
C GLN A 323 49.42 -81.33 -112.25
N GLU A 324 49.75 -82.62 -112.05
CA GLU A 324 49.37 -83.69 -112.98
C GLU A 324 47.84 -83.86 -113.11
N ALA A 325 47.09 -83.64 -112.03
CA ALA A 325 45.63 -83.71 -112.04
C ALA A 325 44.97 -82.48 -112.69
N LEU A 326 45.55 -81.28 -112.53
CA LEU A 326 45.02 -80.04 -113.10
C LEU A 326 45.22 -79.96 -114.61
N GLU A 327 46.28 -80.54 -115.18
CA GLU A 327 46.42 -80.67 -116.64
C GLU A 327 45.34 -81.58 -117.25
N ARG A 328 44.83 -82.56 -116.49
CA ARG A 328 43.80 -83.51 -116.96
C ARG A 328 42.36 -82.98 -116.91
N LEU A 329 42.10 -81.83 -116.28
CA LEU A 329 40.73 -81.35 -115.96
C LEU A 329 40.42 -79.91 -116.41
N ARG A 330 41.19 -79.33 -117.32
CA ARG A 330 40.93 -77.97 -117.82
C ARG A 330 39.75 -77.94 -118.81
N VAL A 331 38.60 -77.43 -118.35
CA VAL A 331 37.39 -77.14 -119.15
C VAL A 331 36.99 -75.68 -118.97
N GLU A 332 36.74 -74.96 -120.07
CA GLU A 332 36.46 -73.51 -120.09
C GLU A 332 34.97 -73.22 -120.34
N ALA A 333 34.37 -72.34 -119.52
CA ALA A 333 33.04 -71.74 -119.78
C ALA A 333 32.93 -70.30 -119.20
N PRO A 334 32.29 -69.33 -119.89
CA PRO A 334 32.28 -67.91 -119.49
C PRO A 334 31.12 -67.49 -118.54
N ARG A 335 31.34 -66.39 -117.80
CA ARG A 335 30.51 -65.80 -116.72
C ARG A 335 29.43 -64.81 -117.21
N ASP A 336 28.29 -64.76 -116.51
CA ASP A 336 27.18 -63.80 -116.67
C ASP A 336 27.11 -62.79 -115.47
N PRO A 337 27.12 -61.46 -115.70
CA PRO A 337 27.36 -60.41 -114.69
C PRO A 337 26.15 -59.86 -113.90
N SER A 338 24.94 -60.42 -113.98
CA SER A 338 23.74 -59.78 -113.38
C SER A 338 23.60 -59.90 -111.85
N ARG A 339 24.49 -60.63 -111.16
CA ARG A 339 24.33 -60.95 -109.72
C ARG A 339 25.02 -59.99 -108.75
N LEU A 340 25.64 -58.92 -109.25
CA LEU A 340 26.57 -58.07 -108.49
C LEU A 340 26.00 -56.76 -107.92
N LEU A 341 24.70 -56.42 -108.10
CA LEU A 341 24.17 -55.08 -107.78
C LEU A 341 22.92 -55.07 -106.88
N ARG A 342 22.94 -55.71 -105.70
CA ARG A 342 21.89 -55.48 -104.69
C ARG A 342 22.44 -55.40 -103.27
N VAL A 343 22.22 -54.24 -102.62
CA VAL A 343 22.49 -53.98 -101.20
C VAL A 343 21.15 -53.69 -100.49
N PRO A 344 20.84 -54.25 -99.30
CA PRO A 344 19.60 -53.97 -98.58
C PRO A 344 19.71 -52.87 -97.52
N SER A 345 18.58 -52.22 -97.34
CA SER A 345 18.23 -50.99 -96.62
C SER A 345 17.84 -51.19 -95.14
N ARG A 346 18.73 -50.86 -94.19
CA ARG A 346 18.34 -50.60 -92.78
C ARG A 346 19.30 -49.71 -91.99
N ALA A 347 19.75 -48.64 -92.64
CA ALA A 347 20.30 -47.45 -91.99
C ALA A 347 19.20 -46.37 -91.91
N GLN A 348 18.78 -45.98 -90.70
CA GLN A 348 18.13 -44.71 -90.27
C GLN A 348 17.53 -44.95 -88.85
N VAL A 349 17.48 -44.08 -87.82
CA VAL A 349 17.89 -42.68 -87.46
C VAL A 349 17.53 -42.58 -85.95
N GLN A 350 18.43 -42.20 -85.03
CA GLN A 350 18.67 -40.89 -84.37
C GLN A 350 17.52 -40.23 -83.54
N ALA A 351 17.87 -39.93 -82.27
CA ALA A 351 17.70 -38.70 -81.48
C ALA A 351 16.41 -37.85 -81.54
N TYR A 352 15.88 -37.49 -80.36
CA TYR A 352 15.15 -36.23 -80.13
C TYR A 352 15.52 -35.61 -78.78
N SER A 353 15.94 -34.36 -78.85
CA SER A 353 16.23 -33.41 -77.79
C SER A 353 15.12 -32.36 -77.75
N ASP A 354 14.50 -32.12 -76.60
CA ASP A 354 13.52 -31.03 -76.42
C ASP A 354 13.78 -30.32 -75.06
N PRO A 355 14.11 -29.01 -75.03
CA PRO A 355 14.57 -28.31 -73.83
C PRO A 355 13.44 -27.60 -73.04
N LEU A 356 12.21 -28.11 -73.02
CA LEU A 356 11.09 -27.50 -72.27
C LEU A 356 10.32 -28.43 -71.32
N VAL A 357 10.87 -29.61 -71.00
CA VAL A 357 10.24 -30.53 -70.03
C VAL A 357 10.92 -30.42 -68.67
N CYS A 358 10.68 -29.30 -67.99
CA CYS A 358 10.80 -29.28 -66.54
C CYS A 358 9.76 -30.25 -65.97
N VAL A 359 10.24 -31.30 -65.31
CA VAL A 359 9.46 -32.27 -64.54
C VAL A 359 8.44 -31.52 -63.68
N THR A 360 7.19 -31.60 -64.11
CA THR A 360 6.01 -31.13 -63.39
C THR A 360 6.01 -31.73 -61.98
N ARG A 361 6.31 -30.90 -60.99
CA ARG A 361 5.93 -31.15 -59.60
C ARG A 361 4.42 -31.37 -59.58
N GLY A 362 4.01 -32.46 -58.92
CA GLY A 362 2.62 -32.88 -58.84
C GLY A 362 1.68 -31.83 -58.22
N PRO A 363 0.37 -32.07 -58.29
CA PRO A 363 -0.65 -31.09 -57.94
C PRO A 363 -0.53 -30.67 -56.47
N HIS A 364 -0.49 -29.35 -56.24
CA HIS A 364 -0.53 -28.75 -54.92
C HIS A 364 -1.85 -29.11 -54.24
N ALA A 365 -1.81 -30.09 -53.32
CA ALA A 365 -2.87 -30.31 -52.36
C ALA A 365 -2.86 -29.14 -51.37
N GLY A 366 -3.71 -28.13 -51.62
CA GLY A 366 -3.97 -27.07 -50.67
C GLY A 366 -4.47 -27.63 -49.33
N PHE A 367 -4.02 -27.06 -48.22
CA PHE A 367 -4.55 -27.38 -46.90
C PHE A 367 -5.97 -26.83 -46.82
N ASP A 368 -6.94 -27.74 -46.73
CA ASP A 368 -8.33 -27.39 -46.45
C ASP A 368 -8.45 -27.07 -44.95
N GLU A 369 -9.08 -25.95 -44.59
CA GLU A 369 -9.15 -25.45 -43.20
C GLU A 369 -9.81 -26.48 -42.27
N GLY A 370 -10.82 -27.20 -42.77
CA GLY A 370 -11.46 -28.30 -42.05
C GLY A 370 -10.51 -29.46 -41.74
N ARG A 371 -9.54 -29.74 -42.61
CA ARG A 371 -8.52 -30.78 -42.38
C ARG A 371 -7.45 -30.33 -41.40
N LEU A 372 -7.06 -29.05 -41.43
CA LEU A 372 -6.12 -28.48 -40.47
C LEU A 372 -6.72 -28.49 -39.05
N MET A 373 -7.99 -28.12 -38.92
CA MET A 373 -8.73 -28.16 -37.66
C MET A 373 -9.06 -29.58 -37.20
N SER A 374 -8.85 -30.61 -38.02
CA SER A 374 -9.00 -32.02 -37.62
C SER A 374 -7.72 -32.62 -37.04
N ASP A 375 -6.55 -32.02 -37.30
CA ASP A 375 -5.26 -32.53 -36.86
C ASP A 375 -5.05 -32.32 -35.34
N ALA A 376 -4.87 -33.44 -34.61
CA ALA A 376 -4.63 -33.43 -33.17
C ALA A 376 -3.34 -32.69 -32.82
N ARG A 377 -2.30 -32.78 -33.66
CA ARG A 377 -1.02 -32.11 -33.43
C ARG A 377 -1.15 -30.60 -33.57
N TYR A 378 -1.95 -30.14 -34.53
CA TYR A 378 -2.28 -28.73 -34.70
C TYR A 378 -3.05 -28.18 -33.49
N LYS A 379 -4.10 -28.88 -33.02
CA LYS A 379 -4.89 -28.46 -31.84
C LYS A 379 -4.02 -28.35 -30.58
N ILE A 380 -3.16 -29.33 -30.35
CA ILE A 380 -2.25 -29.34 -29.19
C ILE A 380 -1.23 -28.22 -29.31
N SER A 381 -0.69 -27.96 -30.50
CA SER A 381 0.24 -26.84 -30.72
C SER A 381 -0.40 -25.48 -30.46
N ALA A 382 -1.65 -25.27 -30.93
CA ALA A 382 -2.40 -24.05 -30.70
C ALA A 382 -2.75 -23.86 -29.21
N ALA A 383 -3.17 -24.93 -28.52
CA ALA A 383 -3.43 -24.90 -27.08
C ALA A 383 -2.16 -24.60 -26.26
N LEU A 384 -1.02 -25.17 -26.64
CA LEU A 384 0.27 -24.90 -25.98
C LEU A 384 0.76 -23.47 -26.23
N GLN A 385 0.48 -22.89 -27.41
CA GLN A 385 0.76 -21.48 -27.69
C GLN A 385 -0.14 -20.56 -26.86
N ALA A 386 -1.44 -20.85 -26.79
CA ALA A 386 -2.37 -20.09 -25.95
C ALA A 386 -2.01 -20.16 -24.46
N ALA A 387 -1.46 -21.29 -24.00
CA ALA A 387 -0.96 -21.48 -22.64
C ALA A 387 0.46 -20.91 -22.40
N GLY A 388 1.14 -20.39 -23.43
CA GLY A 388 2.52 -19.89 -23.32
C GLY A 388 3.59 -20.98 -23.12
N LEU A 389 3.23 -22.26 -23.25
CA LEU A 389 4.10 -23.41 -22.97
C LEU A 389 4.80 -23.98 -24.21
N PHE A 390 4.49 -23.47 -25.41
CA PHE A 390 5.00 -23.98 -26.68
C PHE A 390 6.54 -24.02 -26.77
N GLY A 391 7.23 -23.01 -26.22
CA GLY A 391 8.70 -22.96 -26.24
C GLY A 391 9.40 -23.77 -25.14
N THR A 392 8.65 -24.42 -24.23
CA THR A 392 9.23 -25.16 -23.10
C THR A 392 9.58 -26.59 -23.50
N LYS A 393 10.53 -27.23 -22.78
CA LYS A 393 10.89 -28.64 -23.01
C LYS A 393 9.68 -29.57 -22.89
N ALA A 394 8.82 -29.32 -21.89
CA ALA A 394 7.58 -30.04 -21.68
C ALA A 394 6.60 -29.89 -22.87
N GLY A 395 6.48 -28.69 -23.45
CA GLY A 395 5.69 -28.46 -24.65
C GLY A 395 6.21 -29.25 -25.86
N HIS A 396 7.53 -29.31 -26.04
CA HIS A 396 8.15 -30.08 -27.12
C HIS A 396 8.00 -31.60 -26.93
N GLU A 397 8.12 -32.11 -25.71
CA GLU A 397 7.91 -33.53 -25.39
C GLU A 397 6.47 -33.97 -25.71
N VAL A 398 5.49 -33.15 -25.34
CA VAL A 398 4.07 -33.41 -25.66
C VAL A 398 3.83 -33.42 -27.17
N LEU A 399 4.42 -32.49 -27.94
CA LEU A 399 4.29 -32.48 -29.40
C LEU A 399 5.04 -33.62 -30.11
N ALA A 400 6.08 -34.18 -29.49
CA ALA A 400 6.81 -35.34 -29.99
C ALA A 400 6.06 -36.65 -29.74
N ALA A 401 5.31 -36.74 -28.65
CA ALA A 401 4.49 -37.91 -28.32
C ALA A 401 3.27 -38.09 -29.25
N VAL A 402 2.80 -37.01 -29.90
CA VAL A 402 1.64 -37.06 -30.79
C VAL A 402 2.06 -37.56 -32.19
N PRO A 403 1.49 -38.67 -32.69
CA PRO A 403 1.84 -39.21 -34.00
C PRO A 403 1.40 -38.26 -35.13
N ALA A 404 2.23 -38.13 -36.16
CA ALA A 404 1.86 -37.35 -37.35
C ALA A 404 0.76 -38.07 -38.15
N PRO A 405 -0.21 -37.34 -38.75
CA PRO A 405 -1.35 -37.93 -39.45
C PRO A 405 -0.96 -38.72 -40.73
N ARG A 406 0.26 -38.54 -41.24
CA ARG A 406 0.83 -39.42 -42.28
C ARG A 406 2.28 -39.79 -41.93
N PRO A 407 2.66 -41.08 -42.00
CA PRO A 407 4.06 -41.47 -41.93
C PRO A 407 4.82 -40.94 -43.16
N ALA A 408 6.10 -40.62 -42.99
CA ALA A 408 6.94 -40.14 -44.09
C ALA A 408 7.05 -41.22 -45.19
N PRO A 409 6.95 -40.86 -46.48
CA PRO A 409 7.06 -41.83 -47.55
C PRO A 409 8.49 -42.42 -47.64
N PRO A 410 8.64 -43.70 -48.04
CA PRO A 410 9.87 -44.48 -47.86
C PRO A 410 11.10 -43.98 -48.65
N HIS A 411 10.94 -43.05 -49.58
CA HIS A 411 12.04 -42.52 -50.41
C HIS A 411 12.78 -41.31 -49.80
N VAL A 412 12.39 -40.84 -48.60
CA VAL A 412 13.04 -39.71 -47.89
C VAL A 412 13.67 -40.16 -46.56
N VAL A 413 13.84 -41.47 -46.35
CA VAL A 413 14.65 -41.96 -45.22
C VAL A 413 16.12 -41.85 -45.64
N SER A 414 16.81 -40.80 -45.19
CA SER A 414 18.26 -40.74 -45.30
C SER A 414 18.84 -41.90 -44.48
N GLN A 415 19.53 -42.83 -45.15
CA GLN A 415 20.25 -43.93 -44.50
C GLN A 415 21.44 -43.45 -43.63
N VAL A 416 21.59 -42.14 -43.42
CA VAL A 416 22.70 -41.52 -42.69
C VAL A 416 22.58 -41.75 -41.18
N PHE A 417 21.39 -42.10 -40.66
CA PHE A 417 21.17 -42.28 -39.22
C PHE A 417 20.67 -43.68 -38.81
N ALA A 418 20.73 -44.66 -39.71
CA ALA A 418 20.45 -46.06 -39.38
C ALA A 418 21.73 -46.77 -38.88
N GLY A 419 22.31 -46.25 -37.81
CA GLY A 419 23.40 -46.85 -37.05
C GLY A 419 23.23 -46.48 -35.59
N GLY A 420 22.56 -47.35 -34.84
CA GLY A 420 22.03 -47.04 -33.51
C GLY A 420 23.08 -46.87 -32.41
N TYR A 421 22.59 -46.44 -31.25
CA TYR A 421 23.20 -46.76 -29.97
C TYR A 421 22.11 -47.23 -28.99
N PRO A 422 22.32 -48.36 -28.29
CA PRO A 422 21.39 -48.86 -27.29
C PRO A 422 21.46 -48.01 -26.01
N GLY A 423 20.30 -47.71 -25.45
CA GLY A 423 20.08 -47.29 -24.07
C GLY A 423 19.08 -48.24 -23.44
#